data_AF-A0A1G0B083-F1
#
_entry.id   AF-A0A1G0B083-F1
#
_cell.length_a   1.000
_cell.length_b   1.000
_cell.length_c   1.000
_cell.angle_alpha   90.00
_cell.angle_beta   90.00
_cell.angle_gamma   90.00
#
_symmetry.space_group_name_H-M   'P 1'
#
loop_
_entity.id
_entity.type
_entity.pdbx_description
1 polymer ?
#
loop_
_entity_poly.entity_id
_entity_poly.type
_entity_poly.pdbx_seq_one_letter_code
_entity_poly.pdbx_strand_id
1 'polypeptide(L)'
;METTQEKISLLKEMIAFALIDGELHDREYDFIEIVAYELGVDKETLHKLYENKGEVNVIKDELNRICQFYRLALLMRCDDILHERERIKINEIGINMGLDPYAMKRALQLIEDSPNHMIDGETLIKLFSEQLN
;
A
#
# COMPACT_ATOMS: atom_id res chain seq x y z
N MET A 1 18.17 -0.84 0.39
CA MET A 1 17.98 -1.62 -0.86
C MET A 1 16.58 -2.19 -0.75
N GLU A 2 15.59 -1.49 -1.28
CA GLU A 2 14.23 -2.02 -1.34
C GLU A 2 14.25 -3.23 -2.27
N THR A 3 14.04 -4.41 -1.72
CA THR A 3 14.24 -5.65 -2.46
C THR A 3 12.98 -5.97 -3.26
N THR A 4 13.14 -6.51 -4.46
CA THR A 4 12.02 -7.02 -5.29
C THR A 4 11.09 -7.94 -4.48
N GLN A 5 11.61 -8.60 -3.44
CA GLN A 5 10.84 -9.42 -2.50
C GLN A 5 9.81 -8.63 -1.70
N GLU A 6 10.11 -7.41 -1.25
CA GLU A 6 9.18 -6.58 -0.47
C GLU A 6 8.01 -6.11 -1.34
N LYS A 7 8.29 -5.71 -2.58
CA LYS A 7 7.27 -5.38 -3.59
C LYS A 7 6.35 -6.56 -3.88
N ILE A 8 6.93 -7.75 -4.06
CA ILE A 8 6.18 -8.99 -4.25
C ILE A 8 5.35 -9.34 -3.00
N SER A 9 5.90 -9.16 -1.80
CA SER A 9 5.17 -9.40 -0.54
C SER A 9 3.96 -8.48 -0.42
N LEU A 10 4.15 -7.17 -0.65
CA LEU A 10 3.07 -6.20 -0.64
C LEU A 10 1.97 -6.58 -1.63
N LEU A 11 2.33 -6.90 -2.88
CA LEU A 11 1.36 -7.32 -3.89
C LEU A 11 0.61 -8.60 -3.51
N LYS A 12 1.29 -9.60 -2.95
CA LYS A 12 0.63 -10.83 -2.46
C LYS A 12 -0.38 -10.53 -1.37
N GLU A 13 -0.01 -9.66 -0.43
CA GLU A 13 -0.89 -9.25 0.66
C GLU A 13 -2.11 -8.49 0.10
N MET A 14 -1.92 -7.56 -0.85
CA MET A 14 -3.01 -6.83 -1.52
C MET A 14 -3.93 -7.74 -2.34
N ILE A 15 -3.36 -8.71 -3.06
CA ILE A 15 -4.13 -9.75 -3.77
C ILE A 15 -4.99 -10.55 -2.79
N ALA A 16 -4.42 -10.92 -1.64
CA ALA A 16 -5.15 -11.64 -0.63
C ALA A 16 -6.27 -10.81 0.01
N PHE A 17 -6.06 -9.50 0.25
CA PHE A 17 -7.14 -8.60 0.70
C PHE A 17 -8.36 -8.60 -0.24
N ALA A 18 -8.10 -8.55 -1.55
CA ALA A 18 -9.13 -8.52 -2.58
C ALA A 18 -9.87 -9.87 -2.74
N LEU A 19 -9.26 -10.99 -2.34
CA LEU A 19 -9.82 -12.33 -2.51
C LEU A 19 -10.58 -12.86 -1.29
N ILE A 20 -10.64 -12.11 -0.18
CA ILE A 20 -11.31 -12.54 1.06
C ILE A 20 -12.79 -12.84 0.83
N ASP A 21 -13.44 -12.11 -0.07
CA ASP A 21 -14.86 -12.26 -0.35
C ASP A 21 -15.12 -13.42 -1.35
N GLY A 22 -14.07 -14.14 -1.75
CA GLY A 22 -14.10 -15.29 -2.66
C GLY A 22 -14.15 -14.91 -4.14
N GLU A 23 -14.46 -13.66 -4.46
CA GLU A 23 -14.54 -13.12 -5.82
C GLU A 23 -13.60 -11.94 -5.97
N LEU A 24 -12.76 -11.98 -7.01
CA LEU A 24 -11.96 -10.83 -7.40
C LEU A 24 -12.81 -10.01 -8.36
N HIS A 25 -13.24 -8.83 -7.96
CA HIS A 25 -13.94 -7.93 -8.87
C HIS A 25 -12.96 -7.28 -9.85
N ASP A 26 -13.44 -6.95 -11.06
CA ASP A 26 -12.65 -6.24 -12.08
C ASP A 26 -11.97 -4.98 -11.50
N ARG A 27 -12.69 -4.26 -10.63
CA ARG A 27 -12.17 -3.06 -9.94
C ARG A 27 -10.97 -3.35 -9.03
N GLU A 28 -10.95 -4.50 -8.37
CA GLU A 28 -9.85 -4.89 -7.47
C GLU A 28 -8.66 -5.41 -8.27
N TYR A 29 -8.90 -6.12 -9.37
CA TYR A 29 -7.86 -6.51 -10.32
C TYR A 29 -7.18 -5.28 -10.92
N ASP A 30 -7.96 -4.33 -11.45
CA ASP A 30 -7.46 -3.08 -12.03
C ASP A 30 -6.65 -2.29 -11.00
N PHE A 31 -7.14 -2.23 -9.76
CA PHE A 31 -6.44 -1.57 -8.66
C PHE A 31 -5.07 -2.19 -8.36
N ILE A 32 -5.01 -3.52 -8.25
CA ILE A 32 -3.75 -4.23 -8.00
C ILE A 32 -2.80 -4.11 -9.21
N GLU A 33 -3.34 -4.13 -10.44
CA GLU A 33 -2.55 -3.93 -11.65
C GLU A 33 -1.90 -2.54 -11.69
N ILE A 34 -2.64 -1.49 -11.30
CA ILE A 34 -2.09 -0.13 -11.14
C ILE A 34 -0.95 -0.14 -10.12
N VAL A 35 -1.16 -0.75 -8.95
CA VAL A 35 -0.14 -0.79 -7.89
C VAL A 35 1.11 -1.54 -8.36
N ALA A 36 0.94 -2.68 -9.03
CA ALA A 36 2.05 -3.45 -9.57
C ALA A 36 2.87 -2.65 -10.59
N TYR A 37 2.18 -1.94 -11.49
CA TYR A 37 2.81 -1.07 -12.47
C TYR A 37 3.65 0.03 -11.81
N GLU A 38 3.09 0.70 -10.80
CA GLU A 38 3.80 1.76 -10.07
C GLU A 38 4.99 1.23 -9.26
N LEU A 39 4.91 -0.02 -8.76
CA LEU A 39 6.04 -0.69 -8.12
C LEU A 39 7.11 -1.17 -9.12
N GLY A 40 6.86 -1.04 -10.43
CA GLY A 40 7.75 -1.53 -11.49
C GLY A 40 7.70 -3.05 -11.66
N VAL A 41 6.60 -3.69 -11.25
CA VAL A 41 6.35 -5.12 -11.41
C VAL A 41 5.58 -5.34 -12.72
N ASP A 42 6.11 -6.20 -13.57
CA ASP A 42 5.49 -6.50 -14.85
C ASP A 42 4.23 -7.37 -14.70
N LYS A 43 3.38 -7.34 -15.73
CA LYS A 43 2.11 -8.07 -15.76
C LYS A 43 2.29 -9.59 -15.68
N GLU A 44 3.38 -10.15 -16.23
CA GLU A 44 3.63 -11.59 -16.17
C GLU A 44 3.94 -12.01 -14.73
N THR A 45 4.77 -11.24 -14.03
CA THR A 45 5.05 -11.43 -12.61
C THR A 45 3.77 -11.30 -11.79
N LEU A 46 2.96 -10.27 -12.02
CA LEU A 46 1.68 -10.10 -11.33
C LEU A 46 0.74 -11.29 -11.57
N HIS A 47 0.63 -11.78 -12.81
CA HIS A 47 -0.20 -12.93 -13.14
C HIS A 47 0.26 -14.20 -12.39
N LYS A 48 1.57 -14.42 -12.29
CA LYS A 48 2.14 -15.52 -11.48
C LYS A 48 1.84 -15.38 -9.99
N LEU A 49 1.71 -14.16 -9.46
CA LEU A 49 1.28 -13.93 -8.07
C LEU A 49 -0.19 -14.32 -7.87
N TYR A 50 -1.05 -14.05 -8.85
CA TYR A 50 -2.43 -14.54 -8.85
C TYR A 50 -2.54 -16.06 -9.04
N GLU A 51 -1.61 -16.71 -9.73
CA GLU A 51 -1.60 -18.18 -9.82
C GLU A 51 -1.09 -18.83 -8.52
N ASN A 52 -0.13 -18.19 -7.84
CA ASN A 52 0.44 -18.62 -6.57
C ASN A 52 -0.26 -17.97 -5.36
N LYS A 53 -1.60 -17.85 -5.42
CA LYS A 53 -2.44 -17.47 -4.28
C LYS A 53 -2.36 -18.56 -3.20
N GLY A 54 -1.26 -18.61 -2.46
CA GLY A 54 -1.22 -19.33 -1.19
C GLY A 54 -2.28 -18.76 -0.26
N GLU A 55 -2.73 -19.54 0.71
CA GLU A 55 -3.65 -19.12 1.77
C GLU A 55 -3.01 -18.01 2.62
N VAL A 56 -2.98 -16.79 2.13
CA VAL A 56 -2.56 -15.62 2.92
C VAL A 56 -3.78 -15.26 3.76
N ASN A 57 -3.76 -15.68 5.02
CA ASN A 57 -4.74 -15.25 6.03
C ASN A 57 -4.54 -13.77 6.32
N VAL A 58 -5.26 -12.92 5.59
CA VAL A 58 -5.21 -11.48 5.78
C VAL A 58 -6.34 -11.06 6.73
N ILE A 59 -5.95 -10.44 7.84
CA ILE A 59 -6.89 -9.85 8.80
C ILE A 59 -7.29 -8.47 8.29
N LYS A 60 -8.57 -8.26 7.97
CA LYS A 60 -9.16 -7.03 7.39
C LYS A 60 -9.30 -5.87 8.40
N ASP A 61 -8.34 -5.70 9.30
CA ASP A 61 -8.38 -4.58 10.25
C ASP A 61 -7.91 -3.27 9.61
N GLU A 62 -8.45 -2.14 10.05
CA GLU A 62 -8.08 -0.81 9.58
C GLU A 62 -6.58 -0.55 9.70
N LEU A 63 -5.99 -1.04 10.80
CA LEU A 63 -4.56 -0.98 11.06
C LEU A 63 -3.74 -1.65 9.95
N ASN A 64 -4.21 -2.78 9.41
CA ASN A 64 -3.50 -3.46 8.33
C ASN A 64 -3.57 -2.66 7.03
N ARG A 65 -4.69 -2.01 6.71
CA ARG A 65 -4.79 -1.12 5.53
C ARG A 65 -3.84 0.06 5.65
N ILE A 66 -3.75 0.65 6.84
CA ILE A 66 -2.82 1.73 7.16
C ILE A 66 -1.37 1.27 6.98
N CYS A 67 -1.01 0.09 7.51
CA CYS A 67 0.32 -0.49 7.35
C CYS A 67 0.66 -0.77 5.87
N GLN A 68 -0.27 -1.29 5.07
CA GLN A 68 -0.04 -1.51 3.64
C GLN A 68 0.17 -0.19 2.89
N PHE A 69 -0.65 0.83 3.19
CA PHE A 69 -0.49 2.15 2.59
C PHE A 69 0.87 2.75 2.93
N TYR A 70 1.30 2.63 4.18
CA TYR A 70 2.62 3.07 4.61
C TYR A 70 3.75 2.32 3.89
N ARG A 71 3.66 0.99 3.77
CA ARG A 71 4.65 0.19 3.00
C ARG A 71 4.67 0.57 1.53
N LEU A 72 3.51 0.83 0.94
CA LEU A 72 3.39 1.33 -0.42
C LEU A 72 4.08 2.70 -0.56
N ALA A 73 3.89 3.61 0.41
CA ALA A 73 4.53 4.93 0.41
C ALA A 73 6.05 4.86 0.47
N LEU A 74 6.59 3.88 1.20
CA LEU A 74 8.02 3.63 1.21
C LEU A 74 8.47 3.10 -0.16
N LEU A 75 7.83 2.03 -0.66
CA LEU A 75 8.24 1.33 -1.89
C LEU A 75 8.00 2.10 -3.20
N MET A 76 7.08 3.08 -3.20
CA MET A 76 6.81 3.95 -4.34
C MET A 76 7.75 5.16 -4.41
N ARG A 77 8.54 5.45 -3.36
CA ARG A 77 9.51 6.54 -3.44
C ARG A 77 10.62 6.19 -4.41
N CYS A 78 10.85 7.06 -5.39
CA CYS A 78 12.04 7.00 -6.22
C CYS A 78 13.11 7.95 -5.63
N ASP A 79 14.34 7.48 -5.47
CA ASP A 79 15.49 8.33 -5.07
C ASP A 79 15.25 9.19 -3.81
N ASP A 80 14.61 8.63 -2.77
CA ASP A 80 14.26 9.28 -1.50
C ASP A 80 13.27 10.45 -1.57
N ILE A 81 12.65 10.69 -2.74
CA ILE A 81 11.70 11.79 -2.93
C ILE A 81 10.40 11.23 -3.50
N LEU A 82 9.27 11.68 -2.95
CA LEU A 82 7.95 11.38 -3.49
C LEU A 82 7.58 12.48 -4.50
N HIS A 83 7.72 12.18 -5.79
CA HIS A 83 7.39 13.08 -6.87
C HIS A 83 5.88 13.37 -6.91
N GLU A 84 5.50 14.49 -7.54
CA GLU A 84 4.09 14.91 -7.62
C GLU A 84 3.18 13.83 -8.24
N ARG A 85 3.68 13.12 -9.26
CA ARG A 85 2.95 12.00 -9.90
C ARG A 85 2.71 10.85 -8.93
N GLU A 86 3.73 10.47 -8.16
CA GLU A 86 3.64 9.41 -7.14
C GLU A 86 2.73 9.84 -6.00
N ARG A 87 2.75 11.12 -5.60
CA ARG A 87 1.83 11.69 -4.59
C ARG A 87 0.37 11.62 -5.03
N ILE A 88 0.09 11.93 -6.28
CA ILE A 88 -1.28 11.83 -6.80
C ILE A 88 -1.70 10.36 -6.77
N LYS A 89 -0.84 9.47 -7.27
CA LYS A 89 -1.14 8.05 -7.37
C LYS A 89 -1.34 7.38 -6.01
N ILE A 90 -0.48 7.68 -5.04
CA ILE A 90 -0.60 7.10 -3.71
C ILE A 90 -1.85 7.58 -2.98
N ASN A 91 -2.25 8.85 -3.17
CA ASN A 91 -3.51 9.35 -2.63
C ASN A 91 -4.71 8.65 -3.27
N GLU A 92 -4.73 8.47 -4.60
CA GLU A 92 -5.77 7.69 -5.29
C GLU A 92 -5.84 6.26 -4.73
N ILE A 93 -4.68 5.63 -4.53
CA ILE A 93 -4.59 4.27 -4.02
C ILE A 93 -5.12 4.19 -2.59
N GLY A 94 -4.71 5.08 -1.70
CA GLY A 94 -5.15 5.05 -0.31
C GLY A 94 -6.64 5.40 -0.14
N ILE A 95 -7.21 6.24 -1.00
CA ILE A 95 -8.67 6.45 -1.06
C ILE A 95 -9.38 5.15 -1.45
N ASN A 96 -8.88 4.43 -2.45
CA ASN A 96 -9.43 3.12 -2.85
C ASN A 96 -9.28 2.06 -1.74
N MET A 97 -8.29 2.20 -0.85
CA MET A 97 -8.13 1.38 0.37
C MET A 97 -9.08 1.80 1.50
N GLY A 98 -9.89 2.84 1.32
CA GLY A 98 -10.83 3.35 2.32
C GLY A 98 -10.15 4.08 3.47
N LEU A 99 -8.99 4.69 3.22
CA LEU A 99 -8.26 5.49 4.21
C LEU A 99 -8.67 6.97 4.13
N ASP A 100 -8.60 7.66 5.26
CA ASP A 100 -8.93 9.08 5.33
C ASP A 100 -7.86 9.95 4.62
N PRO A 101 -8.26 10.84 3.67
CA PRO A 101 -7.34 11.69 2.93
C PRO A 101 -6.47 12.62 3.78
N TYR A 102 -7.00 13.09 4.90
CA TYR A 102 -6.27 13.97 5.80
C TYR A 102 -5.25 13.21 6.63
N ALA A 103 -5.58 12.02 7.14
CA ALA A 103 -4.59 11.14 7.77
C ALA A 103 -3.51 10.71 6.77
N MET A 104 -3.87 10.33 5.54
CA MET A 104 -2.88 9.99 4.51
C MET A 104 -1.91 11.13 4.25
N LYS A 105 -2.41 12.36 4.09
CA LYS A 105 -1.56 13.54 3.88
C LYS A 105 -0.60 13.77 5.05
N ARG A 106 -1.07 13.63 6.30
CA ARG A 106 -0.19 13.76 7.47
C ARG A 106 0.83 12.63 7.53
N ALA A 107 0.45 11.39 7.22
CA ALA A 107 1.36 10.25 7.22
C ALA A 107 2.49 10.46 6.22
N LEU A 108 2.18 10.90 4.99
CA LEU A 108 3.20 11.24 3.98
C LEU A 108 4.12 12.38 4.44
N GLN A 109 3.57 13.42 5.08
CA GLN A 109 4.38 14.51 5.63
C GLN A 109 5.34 14.02 6.71
N LEU A 110 4.88 13.17 7.63
CA LEU A 110 5.75 12.60 8.67
C LEU A 110 6.84 11.69 8.09
N ILE A 111 6.55 10.99 6.99
CA ILE A 111 7.55 10.18 6.28
C ILE A 111 8.63 11.11 5.74
N GLU A 112 8.26 12.24 5.15
CA GLU A 112 9.21 13.22 4.61
C GLU A 112 10.02 13.94 5.68
N ASP A 113 9.40 14.25 6.82
CA ASP A 113 10.05 14.98 7.91
C ASP A 113 10.98 14.07 8.74
N SER A 114 10.83 12.75 8.64
CA SER A 114 11.64 11.78 9.38
C SER A 114 13.06 11.65 8.77
N PRO A 115 14.12 11.66 9.59
CA PRO A 115 15.51 11.64 9.10
C PRO A 115 15.89 10.37 8.34
N ASN A 116 15.20 9.25 8.62
CA ASN A 116 15.37 7.99 7.88
C ASN A 116 14.14 7.65 7.04
N HIS A 117 13.21 8.60 6.91
CA HIS A 117 11.93 8.44 6.25
C HIS A 117 11.08 7.26 6.76
N MET A 118 11.34 6.87 8.01
CA MET A 118 10.62 5.82 8.69
C MET A 118 9.91 6.40 9.90
N ILE A 119 8.66 5.97 10.08
CA ILE A 119 7.83 6.24 11.24
C ILE A 119 7.61 4.89 11.94
N ASP A 120 7.60 4.90 13.27
CA ASP A 120 7.22 3.74 14.04
C ASP A 120 5.72 3.43 13.90
N GLY A 121 5.35 2.16 14.07
CA GLY A 121 3.96 1.72 13.93
C GLY A 121 3.02 2.42 14.92
N GLU A 122 3.46 2.74 16.14
CA GLU A 122 2.59 3.38 17.14
C GLU A 122 2.22 4.81 16.75
N THR A 123 3.17 5.57 16.22
CA THR A 123 2.96 6.94 15.71
C THR A 123 2.01 6.92 14.50
N LEU A 124 2.20 5.96 13.59
CA LEU A 124 1.30 5.78 12.45
C LEU A 124 -0.13 5.45 12.91
N ILE A 125 -0.29 4.51 13.85
CA ILE A 125 -1.60 4.13 14.39
C ILE A 125 -2.26 5.31 15.10
N LYS A 126 -1.51 6.05 15.93
CA LYS A 126 -2.01 7.25 16.60
C LYS A 126 -2.53 8.28 15.60
N LEU A 127 -1.79 8.53 14.54
CA LEU A 127 -2.16 9.52 13.54
C LEU A 127 -3.51 9.21 12.87
N PHE A 128 -3.76 7.95 12.54
CA PHE A 128 -5.03 7.52 11.96
C PHE A 128 -6.14 7.39 13.03
N SER A 129 -5.79 7.09 14.28
CA SER A 129 -6.74 6.97 15.41
C SER A 129 -7.17 8.34 15.97
N GLU A 130 -6.34 9.37 15.87
CA GLU A 130 -6.63 10.74 16.35
C GLU A 130 -7.80 11.40 15.60
N GLN A 131 -8.19 10.88 14.43
CA GLN A 131 -9.34 11.38 13.67
C GLN A 131 -10.70 10.86 14.14
N LEU A 132 -10.72 9.87 15.04
CA LEU A 132 -11.96 9.31 15.60
C LEU A 132 -12.51 10.11 16.80
N ASN A 133 -11.89 11.24 17.17
CA ASN A 133 -12.30 12.11 18.29
C ASN A 133 -12.83 13.47 17.83
#